data_AF-A0AAW0XV03-F1
#
_entry.id   AF-A0AAW0XV03-F1
#
_cell.length_a   1.000
_cell.length_b   1.000
_cell.length_c   1.000
_cell.angle_alpha   90.00
_cell.angle_beta   90.00
_cell.angle_gamma   90.00
#
_symmetry.space_group_name_H-M   'P 1'
#
loop_
_entity.id
_entity.type
_entity.pdbx_description
1 polymer ?
#
loop_
_entity_poly.entity_id
_entity_poly.type
_entity_poly.pdbx_seq_one_letter_code
_entity_poly.pdbx_strand_id
1 'polypeptide(L)'
;MTTMDIWKTFEPDTYYKSFLEKNKRPDGRGLMSVRPITVKVGTITTADGSSTVRVGHTTVICGIKAEIATPVLRNPNQGFIVPNVELYPCCSHMFKIGPPGEKAMATSQFLKNVISSAKVLDLTDLCIVHNKLAWCLYCDVVCINYDGNLYDAALIALMAALQNVKLPAVSYDEENDKASVDIERTLPITLKARPVASTFTVYSDSIQLMDPTAEDETQGSGEVTVVLLENGSLCTTHKPGGQLILPNILDTFVDLAKQRVHAVNTLIGKEINE
;
A
#
# COMPACT_ATOMS: atom_id res chain seq x y z
N MET A 1 -25.04 -18.92 -18.13
CA MET A 1 -24.98 -18.86 -16.65
C MET A 1 -25.08 -20.28 -16.14
N THR A 2 -24.01 -20.77 -15.54
CA THR A 2 -23.96 -22.09 -14.90
C THR A 2 -24.86 -22.06 -13.65
N THR A 3 -25.38 -23.22 -13.21
CA THR A 3 -26.24 -23.32 -12.01
C THR A 3 -25.58 -22.66 -10.78
N MET A 4 -24.25 -22.72 -10.70
CA MET A 4 -23.47 -22.07 -9.64
C MET A 4 -23.51 -20.54 -9.66
N ASP A 5 -23.56 -19.91 -10.84
CA ASP A 5 -23.62 -18.44 -10.95
C ASP A 5 -24.98 -17.90 -10.48
N ILE A 6 -26.03 -18.69 -10.71
CA ILE A 6 -27.39 -18.38 -10.27
C ILE A 6 -27.45 -18.42 -8.73
N TRP A 7 -26.86 -19.45 -8.12
CA TRP A 7 -26.79 -19.55 -6.65
C TRP A 7 -25.95 -18.44 -6.02
N LYS A 8 -24.82 -18.09 -6.64
CA LYS A 8 -23.99 -16.95 -6.23
C LYS A 8 -24.76 -15.62 -6.23
N THR A 9 -25.73 -15.47 -7.13
CA THR A 9 -26.53 -14.24 -7.25
C THR A 9 -27.70 -14.21 -6.26
N PHE A 10 -28.37 -15.35 -6.04
CA PHE A 10 -29.58 -15.43 -5.20
C PHE A 10 -29.27 -15.59 -3.70
N GLU A 11 -28.27 -16.39 -3.34
CA GLU A 11 -27.86 -16.64 -1.95
C GLU A 11 -26.32 -16.65 -1.83
N PRO A 12 -25.68 -15.47 -1.88
CA PRO A 12 -24.22 -15.37 -1.84
C PRO A 12 -23.64 -15.96 -0.55
N ASP A 13 -24.29 -15.75 0.59
CA ASP A 13 -23.81 -16.19 1.90
C ASP A 13 -23.80 -17.73 2.02
N THR A 14 -24.88 -18.40 1.61
CA THR A 14 -24.99 -19.87 1.60
C THR A 14 -23.97 -20.47 0.63
N TYR A 15 -23.81 -19.86 -0.54
CA TYR A 15 -22.82 -20.27 -1.53
C TYR A 15 -21.43 -20.22 -0.92
N TYR A 16 -21.02 -19.07 -0.39
CA TYR A 16 -19.70 -18.88 0.22
C TYR A 16 -19.42 -19.85 1.36
N LYS A 17 -20.38 -20.00 2.28
CA LYS A 17 -20.26 -20.91 3.41
C LYS A 17 -20.00 -22.36 2.97
N SER A 18 -20.67 -22.83 1.91
CA SER A 18 -20.49 -24.19 1.38
C SER A 18 -19.08 -24.49 0.85
N PHE A 19 -18.37 -23.46 0.35
CA PHE A 19 -16.97 -23.58 -0.09
C PHE A 19 -16.01 -23.48 1.10
N LEU A 20 -16.26 -22.54 2.00
CA LEU A 20 -15.45 -22.32 3.19
C LEU A 20 -15.47 -23.52 4.15
N GLU A 21 -16.60 -24.20 4.30
CA GLU A 21 -16.72 -25.47 5.05
C GLU A 21 -15.85 -26.59 4.46
N LYS A 22 -15.56 -26.53 3.15
CA LYS A 22 -14.66 -27.47 2.46
C LYS A 22 -13.20 -26.98 2.44
N ASN A 23 -12.86 -25.94 3.21
CA ASN A 23 -11.56 -25.28 3.23
C ASN A 23 -11.06 -24.83 1.84
N LYS A 24 -11.99 -24.46 0.96
CA LYS A 24 -11.68 -23.95 -0.39
C LYS A 24 -12.33 -22.59 -0.59
N ARG A 25 -11.66 -21.70 -1.31
CA ARG A 25 -12.27 -20.46 -1.77
C ARG A 25 -13.00 -20.69 -3.10
N PRO A 26 -13.98 -19.84 -3.46
CA PRO A 26 -14.62 -19.88 -4.78
C PRO A 26 -13.62 -19.85 -5.95
N ASP A 27 -12.47 -19.19 -5.78
CA ASP A 27 -11.37 -19.15 -6.75
C ASP A 27 -10.58 -20.47 -6.87
N GLY A 28 -10.88 -21.48 -6.06
CA GLY A 28 -10.12 -22.74 -5.95
C GLY A 28 -8.85 -22.64 -5.11
N ARG A 29 -8.53 -21.44 -4.58
CA ARG A 29 -7.39 -21.16 -3.69
C ARG A 29 -7.60 -21.70 -2.27
N GLY A 30 -6.49 -21.97 -1.58
CA GLY A 30 -6.49 -22.27 -0.15
C GLY A 30 -6.74 -21.01 0.69
N LEU A 31 -7.25 -21.18 1.91
CA LEU A 31 -7.63 -20.08 2.80
C LEU A 31 -6.48 -19.08 3.05
N MET A 32 -5.26 -19.59 3.25
CA MET A 32 -4.06 -18.78 3.53
C MET A 32 -3.20 -18.49 2.29
N SER A 33 -3.70 -18.78 1.08
CA SER A 33 -2.93 -18.58 -0.14
C SER A 33 -3.13 -17.19 -0.74
N VAL A 34 -2.03 -16.57 -1.15
CA VAL A 34 -1.99 -15.23 -1.72
C VAL A 34 -2.13 -15.26 -3.25
N ARG A 35 -2.69 -14.21 -3.85
CA ARG A 35 -2.72 -14.03 -5.30
C ARG A 35 -1.32 -13.80 -5.86
N PRO A 36 -1.09 -14.12 -7.15
CA PRO A 36 0.15 -13.74 -7.81
C PRO A 36 0.32 -12.21 -7.76
N ILE A 37 1.51 -11.79 -7.34
CA ILE A 37 1.90 -10.37 -7.27
C ILE A 37 2.85 -10.10 -8.42
N THR A 38 2.55 -9.08 -9.21
CA THR A 38 3.44 -8.54 -10.24
C THR A 38 3.71 -7.09 -9.91
N VAL A 39 4.98 -6.73 -9.76
CA VAL A 39 5.42 -5.35 -9.54
C VAL A 39 6.16 -4.93 -10.79
N LYS A 40 5.92 -3.71 -11.25
CA LYS A 40 6.72 -3.05 -12.29
C LYS A 40 7.11 -1.69 -11.77
N VAL A 41 8.39 -1.38 -11.85
CA VAL A 41 8.94 -0.11 -11.37
C VAL A 41 9.18 0.81 -12.57
N GLY A 42 8.97 2.11 -12.40
CA GLY A 42 9.25 3.10 -13.46
C GLY A 42 8.23 3.14 -14.61
N THR A 43 6.97 2.74 -14.38
CA THR A 43 5.94 2.73 -15.42
C THR A 43 5.64 4.11 -16.01
N ILE A 44 5.73 5.16 -15.19
CA ILE A 44 5.45 6.56 -15.58
C ILE A 44 6.78 7.30 -15.67
N THR A 45 7.14 7.76 -16.86
CA THR A 45 8.40 8.47 -17.13
C THR A 45 8.38 9.94 -16.72
N THR A 46 7.20 10.53 -16.54
CA THR A 46 7.04 11.94 -16.15
C THR A 46 7.09 12.17 -14.65
N ALA A 47 7.07 11.10 -13.85
CA ALA A 47 7.11 11.15 -12.39
C ALA A 47 8.54 10.86 -11.90
N ASP A 48 8.95 11.47 -10.80
CA ASP A 48 10.28 11.29 -10.20
C ASP A 48 10.48 9.86 -9.68
N GLY A 49 9.39 9.22 -9.28
CA GLY A 49 9.30 7.79 -9.01
C GLY A 49 7.92 7.25 -9.38
N SER A 50 7.87 6.02 -9.85
CA SER A 50 6.60 5.40 -10.19
C SER A 50 6.65 3.88 -10.07
N SER A 51 5.50 3.26 -9.88
CA SER A 51 5.34 1.82 -9.91
C SER A 51 3.93 1.43 -10.32
N THR A 52 3.79 0.23 -10.84
CA THR A 52 2.50 -0.43 -11.08
C THR A 52 2.54 -1.80 -10.42
N VAL A 53 1.57 -2.06 -9.56
CA VAL A 53 1.46 -3.31 -8.82
C VAL A 53 0.13 -3.95 -9.14
N ARG A 54 0.19 -5.24 -9.43
CA ARG A 54 -0.97 -6.08 -9.66
C ARG A 54 -0.96 -7.24 -8.68
N VAL A 55 -1.98 -7.32 -7.84
CA VAL A 55 -2.23 -8.42 -6.91
C VAL A 55 -3.45 -9.18 -7.42
N GLY A 56 -3.22 -10.24 -8.20
CA GLY A 56 -4.26 -10.94 -8.95
C GLY A 56 -4.99 -10.03 -9.95
N HIS A 57 -6.21 -9.61 -9.64
CA HIS A 57 -6.96 -8.66 -10.46
C HIS A 57 -6.89 -7.22 -9.94
N THR A 58 -6.55 -7.01 -8.66
CA THR A 58 -6.38 -5.66 -8.12
C THR A 58 -5.14 -5.02 -8.73
N THR A 59 -5.31 -3.87 -9.38
CA THR A 59 -4.21 -3.14 -10.04
C THR A 59 -4.16 -1.73 -9.50
N VAL A 60 -2.98 -1.34 -9.00
CA VAL A 60 -2.72 -0.05 -8.39
C VAL A 60 -1.47 0.55 -9.03
N ILE A 61 -1.52 1.85 -9.30
CA ILE A 61 -0.40 2.62 -9.82
C ILE A 61 -0.02 3.65 -8.76
N CYS A 62 1.27 3.77 -8.45
CA CYS A 62 1.77 4.84 -7.61
C CYS A 62 2.68 5.75 -8.42
N GLY A 63 2.40 7.05 -8.37
CA GLY A 63 3.28 8.11 -8.89
C GLY A 63 3.78 8.96 -7.74
N ILE A 64 5.05 9.30 -7.76
CA ILE A 64 5.69 10.18 -6.79
C ILE A 64 6.21 11.39 -7.53
N LYS A 65 5.78 12.56 -7.05
CA LYS A 65 6.24 13.84 -7.55
C LYS A 65 6.88 14.63 -6.41
N ALA A 66 8.08 15.13 -6.65
CA ALA A 66 8.82 15.94 -5.71
C ALA A 66 8.65 17.43 -6.02
N GLU A 67 8.30 18.20 -5.00
CA GLU A 67 8.20 19.65 -5.09
C GLU A 67 8.99 20.30 -3.95
N ILE A 68 9.59 21.46 -4.22
CA ILE A 68 10.29 22.23 -3.20
C ILE A 68 9.25 23.08 -2.47
N ALA A 69 9.11 22.87 -1.17
CA ALA A 69 8.17 23.58 -0.32
C ALA A 69 8.86 24.10 0.95
N THR A 70 8.23 25.08 1.59
CA THR A 70 8.69 25.55 2.90
C THR A 70 8.31 24.52 3.97
N PRO A 71 9.26 24.08 4.81
CA PRO A 71 8.98 23.11 5.86
C PRO A 71 8.03 23.70 6.91
N VAL A 72 7.36 22.82 7.66
CA VAL A 72 6.43 23.23 8.71
C VAL A 72 7.22 23.85 9.88
N LEU A 73 6.76 25.00 10.38
CA LEU A 73 7.39 25.74 11.51
C LEU A 73 7.71 24.88 12.73
N ARG A 74 6.92 23.83 13.00
CA ARG A 74 7.15 22.90 14.12
C ARG A 74 8.41 22.05 13.92
N ASN A 75 8.73 21.68 12.69
CA ASN A 75 9.87 20.83 12.33
C ASN A 75 10.61 21.45 11.12
N PRO A 76 11.42 22.51 11.32
CA PRO A 76 12.09 23.23 10.24
C PRO A 76 13.19 22.44 9.53
N ASN A 77 13.59 21.29 10.08
CA ASN A 77 14.69 20.43 9.58
C ASN A 77 14.19 19.23 8.78
N GLN A 78 12.89 19.13 8.53
CA GLN A 78 12.30 17.92 7.97
C GLN A 78 11.48 18.26 6.73
N GLY A 79 11.68 17.48 5.67
CA GLY A 79 10.73 17.39 4.57
C GLY A 79 9.47 16.64 5.01
N PHE A 80 8.54 16.47 4.07
CA PHE A 80 7.31 15.74 4.35
C PHE A 80 6.85 14.91 3.16
N ILE A 81 6.18 13.82 3.48
CA ILE A 81 5.61 12.87 2.53
C ILE A 81 4.10 12.91 2.70
N VAL A 82 3.38 13.11 1.60
CA VAL A 82 1.93 13.16 1.59
C VAL A 82 1.41 12.02 0.71
N PRO A 83 1.07 10.87 1.30
CA PRO A 83 0.40 9.80 0.57
C PRO A 83 -1.08 10.16 0.38
N ASN A 84 -1.52 10.09 -0.86
CA ASN A 84 -2.91 10.27 -1.26
C ASN A 84 -3.36 9.05 -2.07
N VAL A 85 -4.56 8.56 -1.80
CA VAL A 85 -5.14 7.40 -2.49
C VAL A 85 -6.40 7.86 -3.19
N GLU A 86 -6.47 7.60 -4.50
CA GLU A 86 -7.60 7.92 -5.33
C GLU A 86 -8.26 6.64 -5.85
N LEU A 87 -9.57 6.55 -5.61
CA LEU A 87 -10.41 5.45 -6.08
C LEU A 87 -11.38 6.00 -7.11
N TYR A 88 -11.11 5.71 -8.38
CA TYR A 88 -11.96 6.13 -9.48
C TYR A 88 -13.12 5.15 -9.69
N PRO A 89 -14.25 5.59 -10.28
CA PRO A 89 -15.37 4.70 -10.61
C PRO A 89 -15.03 3.60 -11.62
N CYS A 90 -13.94 3.77 -12.38
CA CYS A 90 -13.46 2.73 -13.30
C CYS A 90 -12.97 1.48 -12.57
N CYS A 91 -12.57 1.60 -11.30
CA CYS A 91 -12.05 0.48 -10.52
C CYS A 91 -13.15 -0.46 -10.04
N SER A 92 -14.30 0.11 -9.66
CA SER A 92 -15.48 -0.62 -9.23
C SER A 92 -16.70 0.31 -9.22
N HIS A 93 -17.87 -0.26 -9.50
CA HIS A 93 -19.17 0.38 -9.42
C HIS A 93 -19.52 0.92 -8.01
N MET A 94 -18.78 0.48 -6.98
CA MET A 94 -18.93 0.96 -5.61
C MET A 94 -18.41 2.39 -5.40
N PHE A 95 -17.52 2.87 -6.27
CA PHE A 95 -16.89 4.18 -6.12
C PHE A 95 -17.61 5.24 -6.96
N LYS A 96 -17.84 6.40 -6.34
CA LYS A 96 -18.50 7.54 -6.97
C LYS A 96 -17.48 8.63 -7.31
N ILE A 97 -17.77 9.40 -8.35
CA ILE A 97 -17.02 10.61 -8.68
C ILE A 97 -17.31 11.64 -7.60
N GLY A 98 -16.28 12.25 -7.04
CA GLY A 98 -16.43 13.28 -6.01
C GLY A 98 -15.24 13.29 -5.05
N PRO A 99 -15.41 13.86 -3.85
CA PRO A 99 -14.37 13.80 -2.82
C PRO A 99 -14.01 12.34 -2.50
N PRO A 100 -12.78 12.08 -2.02
CA PRO A 100 -12.34 10.73 -1.70
C PRO A 100 -13.30 10.09 -0.71
N GLY A 101 -13.84 8.92 -1.08
CA GLY A 101 -14.71 8.15 -0.21
C GLY A 101 -13.98 7.65 1.04
N GLU A 102 -14.75 7.15 2.02
CA GLU A 102 -14.20 6.68 3.30
C GLU A 102 -13.06 5.68 3.14
N LYS A 103 -13.19 4.72 2.20
CA LYS A 103 -12.15 3.71 1.95
C LYS A 103 -10.86 4.32 1.39
N ALA A 104 -10.96 5.32 0.53
CA ALA A 104 -9.80 6.04 0.01
C ALA A 104 -9.11 6.82 1.14
N MET A 105 -9.88 7.58 1.92
CA MET A 105 -9.36 8.34 3.06
C MET A 105 -8.71 7.44 4.13
N ALA A 106 -9.34 6.32 4.47
CA ALA A 106 -8.81 5.34 5.41
C ALA A 106 -7.49 4.75 4.91
N THR A 107 -7.39 4.44 3.62
CA THR A 107 -6.16 3.94 2.99
C THR A 107 -5.06 5.00 2.99
N SER A 108 -5.37 6.25 2.63
CA SER A 108 -4.40 7.37 2.70
C SER A 108 -3.86 7.56 4.11
N GLN A 109 -4.73 7.56 5.11
CA GLN A 109 -4.33 7.71 6.51
C GLN A 109 -3.54 6.50 7.00
N PHE A 110 -3.92 5.29 6.59
CA PHE A 110 -3.18 4.07 6.89
C PHE A 110 -1.75 4.14 6.33
N LEU A 111 -1.58 4.51 5.05
CA LEU A 111 -0.26 4.66 4.44
C LEU A 111 0.57 5.72 5.17
N LYS A 112 -0.02 6.87 5.51
CA LYS A 112 0.64 7.93 6.28
C LYS A 112 1.13 7.43 7.64
N ASN A 113 0.28 6.67 8.35
CA ASN A 113 0.64 6.08 9.63
C ASN A 113 1.77 5.07 9.49
N VAL A 114 1.73 4.21 8.46
CA VAL A 114 2.79 3.22 8.20
C VAL A 114 4.13 3.90 7.92
N ILE A 115 4.17 4.91 7.04
CA ILE A 115 5.41 5.62 6.70
C ILE A 115 6.03 6.26 7.94
N SER A 116 5.20 6.91 8.77
CA SER A 116 5.63 7.58 10.00
C SER A 116 6.13 6.57 11.05
N SER A 117 5.37 5.50 11.29
CA SER A 117 5.71 4.48 12.29
C SER A 117 6.93 3.64 11.89
N ALA A 118 7.06 3.29 10.61
CA ALA A 118 8.17 2.49 10.11
C ALA A 118 9.46 3.30 9.92
N LYS A 119 9.37 4.65 9.94
CA LYS A 119 10.49 5.55 9.61
C LYS A 119 11.16 5.14 8.29
N VAL A 120 10.33 4.93 7.26
CA VAL A 120 10.75 4.45 5.93
C VAL A 120 11.87 5.30 5.36
N LEU A 121 11.76 6.61 5.54
CA LEU A 121 12.72 7.61 5.11
C LEU A 121 13.13 8.50 6.27
N ASP A 122 14.39 8.95 6.27
CA ASP A 122 14.77 10.07 7.12
C ASP A 122 14.29 11.38 6.51
N LEU A 123 13.35 12.04 7.19
CA LEU A 123 12.82 13.32 6.72
C LEU A 123 13.88 14.43 6.78
N THR A 124 14.97 14.24 7.52
CA THR A 124 16.07 15.21 7.56
C THR A 124 16.90 15.21 6.29
N ASP A 125 17.01 14.07 5.59
CA ASP A 125 17.70 13.96 4.30
C ASP A 125 16.96 14.72 3.18
N LEU A 126 15.67 15.01 3.39
CA LEU A 126 14.83 15.81 2.49
C LEU A 126 14.95 17.32 2.73
N CYS A 127 15.64 17.77 3.78
CA CYS A 127 15.83 19.19 4.05
C CYS A 127 16.97 19.75 3.18
N ILE A 128 16.70 20.81 2.43
CA ILE A 128 17.70 21.50 1.60
C ILE A 128 18.31 22.63 2.40
N VAL A 129 17.45 23.52 2.93
CA VAL A 129 17.83 24.68 3.74
C VAL A 129 16.92 24.75 4.95
N HIS A 130 17.55 24.80 6.13
CA HIS A 130 16.87 24.92 7.41
C HIS A 130 15.83 26.05 7.39
N ASN A 131 14.57 25.72 7.73
CA ASN A 131 13.46 26.66 7.85
C ASN A 131 13.08 27.45 6.58
N LYS A 132 13.67 27.13 5.41
CA LYS A 132 13.36 27.80 4.14
C LYS A 132 12.86 26.82 3.07
N LEU A 133 13.64 25.78 2.78
CA LEU A 133 13.39 24.88 1.65
C LEU A 133 13.58 23.42 2.06
N ALA A 134 12.55 22.62 1.82
CA ALA A 134 12.59 21.18 1.99
C ALA A 134 11.84 20.50 0.85
N TRP A 135 12.17 19.25 0.60
CA TRP A 135 11.44 18.42 -0.34
C TRP A 135 10.10 17.99 0.24
N CYS A 136 9.06 18.18 -0.55
CA CYS A 136 7.74 17.60 -0.38
C CYS A 136 7.56 16.49 -1.41
N LEU A 137 7.35 15.26 -0.95
CA LEU A 137 7.03 14.12 -1.82
C LEU A 137 5.53 13.89 -1.80
N TYR A 138 4.86 14.21 -2.90
CA TYR A 138 3.47 13.83 -3.14
C TYR A 138 3.46 12.42 -3.69
N CYS A 139 2.83 11.49 -2.96
CA CYS A 139 2.71 10.10 -3.37
C CYS A 139 1.25 9.82 -3.70
N ASP A 140 0.92 9.88 -4.98
CA ASP A 140 -0.43 9.63 -5.47
C ASP A 140 -0.56 8.15 -5.85
N VAL A 141 -1.47 7.46 -5.18
CA VAL A 141 -1.78 6.05 -5.38
C VAL A 141 -3.15 5.95 -6.03
N VAL A 142 -3.17 5.59 -7.30
CA VAL A 142 -4.39 5.47 -8.10
C VAL A 142 -4.72 4.00 -8.26
N CYS A 143 -5.87 3.58 -7.75
CA CYS A 143 -6.40 2.26 -8.10
C CYS A 143 -6.92 2.29 -9.54
N ILE A 144 -6.68 1.24 -10.31
CA ILE A 144 -7.19 1.09 -11.69
C ILE A 144 -8.26 0.01 -11.73
N ASN A 145 -8.02 -1.11 -11.06
CA ASN A 145 -8.98 -2.19 -10.93
C ASN A 145 -9.04 -2.64 -9.47
N TYR A 146 -10.24 -2.72 -8.92
CA TYR A 146 -10.45 -3.07 -7.53
C TYR A 146 -11.06 -4.48 -7.43
N ASP A 147 -10.26 -5.42 -6.93
CA ASP A 147 -10.68 -6.79 -6.62
C ASP A 147 -10.32 -7.15 -5.16
N GLY A 148 -10.35 -6.18 -4.24
CA GLY A 148 -10.01 -6.36 -2.83
C GLY A 148 -8.51 -6.32 -2.51
N ASN A 149 -8.21 -6.33 -1.21
CA ASN A 149 -6.88 -6.14 -0.62
C ASN A 149 -6.14 -4.88 -1.09
N LEU A 150 -6.83 -3.74 -0.98
CA LEU A 150 -6.29 -2.44 -1.39
C LEU A 150 -5.09 -2.01 -0.53
N TYR A 151 -5.12 -2.26 0.78
CA TYR A 151 -4.06 -1.83 1.69
C TYR A 151 -2.70 -2.44 1.34
N ASP A 152 -2.66 -3.76 1.06
CA ASP A 152 -1.43 -4.43 0.68
C ASP A 152 -0.94 -3.95 -0.69
N ALA A 153 -1.82 -3.89 -1.68
CA ALA A 153 -1.46 -3.45 -3.03
C ALA A 153 -0.95 -2.01 -3.05
N ALA A 154 -1.61 -1.11 -2.31
CA ALA A 154 -1.22 0.29 -2.19
C ALA A 154 0.13 0.47 -1.49
N LEU A 155 0.38 -0.26 -0.40
CA LEU A 155 1.66 -0.18 0.29
C LEU A 155 2.81 -0.74 -0.55
N ILE A 156 2.61 -1.88 -1.24
CA ILE A 156 3.61 -2.46 -2.14
C ILE A 156 3.92 -1.48 -3.28
N ALA A 157 2.89 -0.85 -3.86
CA ALA A 157 3.07 0.15 -4.91
C ALA A 157 3.85 1.36 -4.42
N LEU A 158 3.47 1.92 -3.26
CA LEU A 158 4.16 3.05 -2.66
C LEU A 158 5.64 2.72 -2.36
N MET A 159 5.91 1.57 -1.77
CA MET A 159 7.27 1.14 -1.43
C MET A 159 8.13 0.90 -2.67
N ALA A 160 7.57 0.31 -3.72
CA ALA A 160 8.26 0.12 -5.00
C ALA A 160 8.53 1.45 -5.71
N ALA A 161 7.57 2.40 -5.66
CA ALA A 161 7.74 3.72 -6.25
C ALA A 161 8.81 4.53 -5.49
N LEU A 162 8.79 4.50 -4.16
CA LEU A 162 9.77 5.19 -3.29
C LEU A 162 11.21 4.72 -3.54
N GLN A 163 11.41 3.43 -3.83
CA GLN A 163 12.75 2.88 -4.15
C GLN A 163 13.28 3.38 -5.50
N ASN A 164 12.39 3.80 -6.40
CA ASN A 164 12.76 4.31 -7.72
C ASN A 164 12.91 5.83 -7.77
N VAL A 165 12.60 6.54 -6.68
CA VAL A 165 12.62 8.01 -6.69
C VAL A 165 14.04 8.51 -6.92
N LYS A 166 14.18 9.35 -7.95
CA LYS A 166 15.40 10.08 -8.27
C LYS A 166 15.10 11.57 -8.18
N LEU A 167 15.66 12.23 -7.18
CA LEU A 167 15.47 13.67 -6.99
C LEU A 167 16.57 14.45 -7.71
N PRO A 168 16.25 15.53 -8.42
CA PRO A 168 17.29 16.41 -8.96
C PRO A 168 18.05 17.09 -7.81
N ALA A 169 19.36 17.31 -8.00
CA ALA A 169 20.18 17.97 -7.01
C ALA A 169 19.79 19.45 -6.94
N VAL A 170 19.61 19.96 -5.72
CA VAL A 170 19.30 21.37 -5.50
C VAL A 170 20.50 22.02 -4.85
N SER A 171 21.04 23.04 -5.50
CA SER A 171 21.98 23.97 -4.89
C SER A 171 21.23 25.23 -4.50
N TYR A 172 21.49 25.70 -3.29
CA TYR A 172 20.95 26.94 -2.79
C TYR A 172 22.07 27.98 -2.71
N ASP A 173 21.87 29.10 -3.38
CA ASP A 173 22.77 30.24 -3.32
C ASP A 173 22.28 31.20 -2.21
N GLU A 174 23.01 31.23 -1.09
CA GLU A 174 22.69 32.06 0.08
C GLU A 174 22.75 33.56 -0.23
N GLU A 175 23.57 33.99 -1.21
CA GLU A 175 23.74 35.41 -1.54
C GLU A 175 22.58 35.97 -2.36
N ASN A 176 21.95 35.15 -3.19
CA ASN A 176 20.86 35.55 -4.09
C ASN A 176 19.46 35.06 -3.65
N ASP A 177 19.38 34.29 -2.55
CA ASP A 177 18.17 33.62 -2.06
C ASP A 177 17.45 32.81 -3.17
N LYS A 178 18.24 32.23 -4.09
CA LYS A 178 17.74 31.47 -5.23
C LYS A 178 18.16 30.00 -5.13
N ALA A 179 17.18 29.11 -5.26
CA ALA A 179 17.43 27.70 -5.45
C ALA A 179 17.58 27.41 -6.95
N SER A 180 18.72 26.86 -7.36
CA SER A 180 18.90 26.28 -8.69
C SER A 180 18.74 24.77 -8.60
N VAL A 181 17.87 24.24 -9.45
CA VAL A 181 17.64 22.80 -9.58
C VAL A 181 18.47 22.30 -10.76
N ASP A 182 19.41 21.41 -10.47
CA ASP A 182 20.20 20.72 -11.48
C ASP A 182 19.44 19.46 -11.92
N ILE A 183 18.86 19.53 -13.12
CA ILE A 183 18.02 18.46 -13.69
C ILE A 183 18.91 17.26 -14.13
N GLU A 184 20.18 17.49 -14.43
CA GLU A 184 21.07 16.44 -14.94
C GLU A 184 21.63 15.57 -13.82
N ARG A 185 21.81 16.13 -12.63
CA ARG A 185 22.33 15.41 -11.46
C ARG A 185 21.19 14.93 -10.57
N THR A 186 20.71 13.70 -10.80
CA THR A 186 19.72 13.08 -9.91
C THR A 186 20.36 12.23 -8.80
N LEU A 187 19.87 12.37 -7.57
CA LEU A 187 20.26 11.59 -6.40
C LEU A 187 19.12 10.60 -6.04
N PRO A 188 19.43 9.29 -5.91
CA PRO A 188 18.46 8.33 -5.44
C PRO A 188 18.22 8.49 -3.94
N ILE A 189 16.98 8.23 -3.50
CA ILE A 189 16.63 8.24 -2.09
C ILE A 189 16.97 6.88 -1.45
N THR A 190 17.64 6.89 -0.31
CA THR A 190 17.91 5.66 0.46
C THR A 190 16.79 5.40 1.45
N LEU A 191 16.09 4.28 1.29
CA LEU A 191 15.08 3.83 2.26
C LEU A 191 15.75 3.09 3.43
N LYS A 192 15.38 3.48 4.66
CA LYS A 192 15.88 2.85 5.90
C LYS A 192 15.11 1.60 6.28
N ALA A 193 13.84 1.53 5.89
CA ALA A 193 12.93 0.46 6.27
C ALA A 193 11.98 0.12 5.13
N ARG A 194 11.66 -1.17 5.00
CA ARG A 194 10.76 -1.70 3.96
C ARG A 194 9.58 -2.44 4.59
N PRO A 195 8.53 -1.73 5.01
CA PRO A 195 7.32 -2.35 5.56
C PRO A 195 6.51 -3.04 4.46
N VAL A 196 5.96 -4.21 4.79
CA VAL A 196 5.01 -4.94 3.95
C VAL A 196 3.74 -5.20 4.76
N ALA A 197 2.60 -4.90 4.16
CA ALA A 197 1.29 -5.15 4.72
C ALA A 197 0.80 -6.54 4.31
N SER A 198 0.16 -7.22 5.26
CA SER A 198 -0.52 -8.49 5.06
C SER A 198 -1.92 -8.37 5.63
N THR A 199 -2.91 -8.40 4.75
CA THR A 199 -4.31 -8.26 5.11
C THR A 199 -4.99 -9.63 5.24
N PHE A 200 -5.74 -9.77 6.32
CA PHE A 200 -6.50 -10.95 6.68
C PHE A 200 -7.97 -10.58 6.90
N THR A 201 -8.88 -11.39 6.37
CA THR A 201 -10.31 -11.28 6.62
C THR A 201 -10.76 -12.46 7.47
N VAL A 202 -11.55 -12.17 8.50
CA VAL A 202 -12.15 -13.14 9.39
C VAL A 202 -13.60 -13.33 8.97
N TYR A 203 -13.95 -14.54 8.56
CA TYR A 203 -15.33 -14.90 8.24
C TYR A 203 -16.06 -15.41 9.50
N SER A 204 -15.36 -16.26 10.27
CA SER A 204 -15.82 -16.79 11.56
C SER A 204 -14.60 -17.06 12.47
N ASP A 205 -14.83 -17.43 13.74
CA ASP A 205 -13.74 -17.73 14.69
C ASP A 205 -12.77 -18.82 14.18
N SER A 206 -13.25 -19.72 13.31
CA SER A 206 -12.48 -20.82 12.74
C SER A 206 -11.97 -20.58 11.32
N ILE A 207 -12.56 -19.64 10.56
CA ILE A 207 -12.27 -19.45 9.13
C ILE A 207 -11.69 -18.07 8.90
N GLN A 208 -10.42 -18.07 8.50
CA GLN A 208 -9.61 -16.88 8.25
C GLN A 208 -9.06 -16.96 6.84
N LEU A 209 -9.05 -15.83 6.15
CA LEU A 209 -8.63 -15.71 4.76
C LEU A 209 -7.48 -14.72 4.69
N MET A 210 -6.39 -15.11 4.03
CA MET A 210 -5.33 -14.17 3.68
C MET A 210 -5.59 -13.60 2.29
N ASP A 211 -5.28 -12.32 2.08
CA ASP A 211 -5.46 -11.63 0.79
C ASP A 211 -6.91 -11.75 0.26
N PRO A 212 -7.87 -11.07 0.91
CA PRO A 212 -9.28 -11.15 0.56
C PRO A 212 -9.55 -10.56 -0.83
N THR A 213 -10.48 -11.19 -1.56
CA THR A 213 -11.06 -10.58 -2.77
C THR A 213 -12.13 -9.56 -2.40
N ALA A 214 -12.62 -8.77 -3.36
CA ALA A 214 -13.71 -7.83 -3.10
C ALA A 214 -14.97 -8.54 -2.56
N GLU A 215 -15.20 -9.77 -3.00
CA GLU A 215 -16.31 -10.60 -2.52
C GLU A 215 -16.06 -11.08 -1.09
N ASP A 216 -14.85 -11.52 -0.76
CA ASP A 216 -14.49 -11.92 0.61
C ASP A 216 -14.59 -10.75 1.59
N GLU A 217 -14.21 -9.54 1.18
CA GLU A 217 -14.35 -8.33 2.01
C GLU A 217 -15.81 -8.00 2.31
N THR A 218 -16.69 -8.21 1.33
CA THR A 218 -18.13 -7.95 1.49
C THR A 218 -18.80 -8.97 2.40
N GLN A 219 -18.33 -10.22 2.33
CA GLN A 219 -18.85 -11.37 3.08
C GLN A 219 -18.19 -11.54 4.45
N GLY A 220 -17.03 -10.93 4.66
CA GLY A 220 -16.26 -11.03 5.90
C GLY A 220 -16.87 -10.27 7.06
N SER A 221 -16.74 -10.83 8.26
CA SER A 221 -17.22 -10.21 9.50
C SER A 221 -16.19 -9.24 10.11
N GLY A 222 -14.96 -9.24 9.62
CA GLY A 222 -13.91 -8.30 10.03
C GLY A 222 -12.63 -8.43 9.21
N GLU A 223 -11.83 -7.37 9.22
CA GLU A 223 -10.56 -7.27 8.49
C GLU A 223 -9.46 -6.80 9.46
N VAL A 224 -8.27 -7.39 9.32
CA VAL A 224 -7.05 -6.96 10.01
C VAL A 224 -5.88 -6.94 9.05
N THR A 225 -5.20 -5.81 8.99
CA THR A 225 -3.94 -5.66 8.27
C THR A 225 -2.80 -5.59 9.27
N VAL A 226 -1.86 -6.52 9.14
CA VAL A 226 -0.62 -6.56 9.92
C VAL A 226 0.51 -6.04 9.05
N VAL A 227 1.24 -5.04 9.54
CA VAL A 227 2.38 -4.45 8.85
C VAL A 227 3.67 -4.81 9.57
N LEU A 228 4.53 -5.54 8.86
CA LEU A 228 5.82 -5.98 9.37
C LEU A 228 6.96 -5.34 8.58
N LEU A 229 8.08 -5.11 9.26
CA LEU A 229 9.34 -4.69 8.68
C LEU A 229 10.14 -5.88 8.15
N GLU A 230 11.17 -5.61 7.35
CA GLU A 230 12.07 -6.63 6.78
C GLU A 230 12.76 -7.50 7.85
N ASN A 231 12.98 -6.96 9.04
CA ASN A 231 13.56 -7.66 10.19
C ASN A 231 12.53 -8.55 10.94
N GLY A 232 11.28 -8.62 10.46
CA GLY A 232 10.19 -9.36 11.09
C GLY A 232 9.56 -8.65 12.30
N SER A 233 9.96 -7.41 12.59
CA SER A 233 9.38 -6.61 13.67
C SER A 233 8.01 -6.04 13.27
N LEU A 234 7.08 -6.04 14.23
CA LEU A 234 5.76 -5.46 14.04
C LEU A 234 5.84 -3.93 14.03
N CYS A 235 5.38 -3.31 12.94
CA CYS A 235 5.32 -1.86 12.83
C CYS A 235 3.96 -1.32 13.29
N THR A 236 2.87 -1.84 12.71
CA THR A 236 1.52 -1.40 13.04
C THR A 236 0.50 -2.48 12.68
N THR A 237 -0.62 -2.45 13.37
CA THR A 237 -1.80 -3.27 13.08
C THR A 237 -2.98 -2.35 12.82
N HIS A 238 -3.66 -2.55 11.70
CA HIS A 238 -4.85 -1.79 11.35
C HIS A 238 -6.07 -2.71 11.38
N LYS A 239 -7.02 -2.38 12.25
CA LYS A 239 -8.32 -3.05 12.36
C LYS A 239 -9.42 -2.00 12.23
N PRO A 240 -10.01 -1.80 11.03
CA PRO A 240 -11.02 -0.76 10.83
C PRO A 240 -12.36 -1.08 11.50
N GLY A 241 -12.60 -2.34 11.89
CA GLY A 241 -13.85 -2.73 12.55
C GLY A 241 -14.05 -4.25 12.57
N GLY A 242 -15.30 -4.68 12.82
CA GLY A 242 -15.71 -6.08 12.72
C GLY A 242 -15.50 -6.92 13.98
N GLN A 243 -15.62 -8.24 13.82
CA GLN A 243 -15.57 -9.25 14.89
C GLN A 243 -14.30 -9.15 15.75
N LEU A 244 -14.42 -9.63 16.99
CA LEU A 244 -13.32 -9.80 17.94
C LEU A 244 -12.35 -10.85 17.42
N ILE A 245 -11.05 -10.57 17.54
CA ILE A 245 -10.00 -11.49 17.12
C ILE A 245 -9.24 -11.93 18.34
N LEU A 246 -9.17 -13.24 18.53
CA LEU A 246 -8.47 -13.86 19.65
C LEU A 246 -6.95 -13.66 19.49
N PRO A 247 -6.19 -13.44 20.58
CA PRO A 247 -4.75 -13.25 20.52
C PRO A 247 -4.00 -14.38 19.80
N ASN A 248 -4.40 -15.64 20.01
CA ASN A 248 -3.77 -16.80 19.36
C ASN A 248 -3.86 -16.76 17.82
N ILE A 249 -4.95 -16.19 17.31
CA ILE A 249 -5.16 -16.03 15.87
C ILE A 249 -4.23 -14.92 15.34
N LEU A 250 -4.07 -13.85 16.11
CA LEU A 250 -3.19 -12.75 15.75
C LEU A 250 -1.72 -13.20 15.66
N ASP A 251 -1.26 -14.07 16.55
CA ASP A 251 0.08 -14.65 16.48
C ASP A 251 0.29 -15.45 15.20
N THR A 252 -0.72 -16.22 14.79
CA THR A 252 -0.72 -16.96 13.53
C THR A 252 -0.63 -16.02 12.32
N PHE A 253 -1.36 -14.89 12.36
CA PHE A 253 -1.29 -13.86 11.32
C PHE A 253 0.09 -13.22 11.22
N VAL A 254 0.72 -12.95 12.37
CA VAL A 254 2.08 -12.39 12.41
C VAL A 254 3.07 -13.37 11.79
N ASP A 255 2.99 -14.67 12.10
CA ASP A 255 3.90 -15.66 11.53
C ASP A 255 3.73 -15.86 10.02
N LEU A 256 2.49 -15.86 9.53
CA LEU A 256 2.21 -15.87 8.08
C LEU A 256 2.70 -14.58 7.40
N ALA A 257 2.51 -13.43 8.05
CA ALA A 257 2.98 -12.15 7.53
C ALA A 257 4.51 -12.11 7.41
N LYS A 258 5.26 -12.70 8.37
CA LYS A 258 6.74 -12.78 8.28
C LYS A 258 7.20 -13.48 7.01
N GLN A 259 6.56 -14.59 6.65
CA GLN A 259 6.89 -15.33 5.43
C GLN A 259 6.60 -14.49 4.18
N ARG A 260 5.47 -13.77 4.17
CA ARG A 260 5.08 -12.90 3.04
C ARG A 260 6.03 -11.72 2.86
N VAL A 261 6.48 -11.09 3.95
CA VAL A 261 7.41 -9.94 3.89
C VAL A 261 8.67 -10.30 3.11
N HIS A 262 9.26 -11.46 3.41
CA HIS A 262 10.46 -11.92 2.72
C HIS A 262 10.22 -12.13 1.22
N ALA A 263 9.09 -12.77 0.87
CA ALA A 263 8.73 -13.01 -0.53
C ALA A 263 8.52 -11.71 -1.32
N VAL A 264 7.77 -10.76 -0.75
CA VAL A 264 7.47 -9.46 -1.40
C VAL A 264 8.72 -8.60 -1.55
N ASN A 265 9.55 -8.49 -0.51
CA ASN A 265 10.77 -7.70 -0.59
C ASN A 265 11.77 -8.28 -1.61
N THR A 266 11.81 -9.61 -1.75
CA THR A 266 12.61 -10.27 -2.79
C THR A 266 12.08 -9.97 -4.19
N LEU A 267 10.76 -9.92 -4.39
CA LEU A 267 10.14 -9.55 -5.67
C LEU A 267 10.46 -8.10 -6.04
N ILE A 268 10.25 -7.15 -5.12
CA ILE A 268 10.57 -5.73 -5.36
C ILE A 268 12.06 -5.56 -5.67
N GLY A 269 12.94 -6.25 -4.92
CA GLY A 269 14.37 -6.18 -5.14
C GLY A 269 14.84 -6.76 -6.49
N LYS A 270 14.11 -7.72 -7.08
CA LYS A 270 14.43 -8.23 -8.42
C LYS A 270 14.12 -7.19 -9.50
N GLU A 271 12.92 -6.62 -9.47
CA GLU A 271 12.45 -5.65 -10.47
C GLU A 271 13.24 -4.33 -10.48
N ILE A 272 13.89 -3.97 -9.37
CA ILE A 272 14.72 -2.75 -9.32
C ILE A 272 16.11 -2.99 -9.94
N ASN A 273 16.58 -4.24 -9.94
CA ASN A 273 17.88 -4.62 -10.49
C ASN A 273 17.79 -5.02 -11.98
N GLU A 274 16.59 -5.19 -12.52
CA GLU A 274 16.30 -5.40 -13.95
C GLU A 274 16.16 -4.06 -14.69
#